data_AF-A0A1R3W8H3-F1
#
_entry.id   AF-A0A1R3W8H3-F1
#
_cell.length_a   1.000
_cell.length_b   1.000
_cell.length_c   1.000
_cell.angle_alpha   90.00
_cell.angle_beta   90.00
_cell.angle_gamma   90.00
#
_symmetry.space_group_name_H-M   'P 1'
#
loop_
_entity.id
_entity.type
_entity.pdbx_description
1 polymer ?
#
loop_
_entity_poly.entity_id
_entity_poly.type
_entity_poly.pdbx_seq_one_letter_code
_entity_poly.pdbx_strand_id
1 'polypeptide(L)'
;MIGLRVGSSLTTAVAKALSPRPALIRFTPNERYVDVANIKSQIKRNKTNEKAHERNKAVKSGLKTEVRRTREAIAAGDKAAAEKALATASKKLDKAVSKGVIHENQAANRKSAIAKQVAAL
;
A
#
# COMPACT_ATOMS: atom_id res chain seq x y z
N MET A 1 6.22 56.51 -42.30
CA MET A 1 6.52 56.78 -40.87
C MET A 1 6.79 55.44 -40.21
N ILE A 2 8.03 54.97 -40.16
CA ILE A 2 9.09 55.21 -39.16
C ILE A 2 8.84 54.45 -37.85
N GLY A 3 9.82 53.60 -37.49
CA GLY A 3 10.05 52.98 -36.18
C GLY A 3 10.50 51.53 -36.35
N LEU A 4 11.69 51.20 -36.86
CA LEU A 4 13.07 51.40 -36.37
C LEU A 4 13.41 50.72 -35.03
N ARG A 5 14.26 49.67 -35.15
CA ARG A 5 15.33 49.20 -34.21
C ARG A 5 14.86 48.48 -32.93
N VAL A 6 15.49 47.42 -32.39
CA VAL A 6 16.87 46.86 -32.34
C VAL A 6 16.69 45.35 -31.98
N GLY A 7 17.49 44.33 -32.31
CA GLY A 7 18.79 44.13 -32.95
C GLY A 7 18.96 42.62 -33.23
N SER A 8 19.81 42.24 -34.20
CA SER A 8 21.21 41.83 -33.95
C SER A 8 21.29 40.53 -33.14
N SER A 9 21.80 39.40 -33.62
CA SER A 9 22.73 39.19 -34.73
C SER A 9 22.76 37.71 -35.07
N LEU A 10 22.59 37.41 -36.36
CA LEU A 10 23.08 36.19 -36.96
C LEU A 10 24.63 36.22 -36.98
N THR A 11 25.21 35.03 -36.78
CA THR A 11 26.50 34.56 -37.30
C THR A 11 27.78 35.22 -36.79
N THR A 12 28.70 34.43 -36.22
CA THR A 12 30.08 34.26 -36.70
C THR A 12 30.70 32.98 -36.12
N ALA A 13 31.44 32.30 -36.98
CA ALA A 13 32.16 31.04 -36.84
C ALA A 13 32.94 30.79 -35.54
N VAL A 14 32.99 29.53 -35.11
CA VAL A 14 34.23 28.90 -34.65
C VAL A 14 34.32 27.49 -35.23
N ALA A 15 35.30 27.33 -36.12
CA ALA A 15 35.75 26.06 -36.66
C ALA A 15 36.49 25.23 -35.60
N LYS A 16 36.27 23.91 -35.66
CA LYS A 16 37.26 22.83 -35.48
C LYS A 16 38.38 23.06 -34.44
N ALA A 17 38.17 22.50 -33.25
CA ALA A 17 39.21 21.72 -32.58
C ALA A 17 38.64 20.32 -32.34
N LEU A 18 39.08 19.39 -33.17
CA LEU A 18 38.80 17.96 -33.06
C LEU A 18 39.66 17.41 -31.93
N SER A 19 39.30 17.66 -30.67
CA SER A 19 39.81 16.85 -29.56
C SER A 19 38.99 15.56 -29.53
N PRO A 20 39.62 14.37 -29.54
CA PRO A 20 38.87 13.13 -29.39
C PRO A 20 38.14 13.22 -28.05
N ARG A 21 36.81 13.27 -28.09
CA ARG A 21 35.99 13.07 -26.89
C ARG A 21 36.52 11.79 -26.23
N PRO A 22 37.00 11.83 -24.98
CA PRO A 22 37.51 10.62 -24.34
C PRO A 22 36.39 9.58 -24.42
N ALA A 23 36.78 8.40 -24.91
CA ALA A 23 35.90 7.31 -25.18
C ALA A 23 34.85 7.20 -24.07
N LEU A 24 33.58 7.12 -24.48
CA LEU A 24 32.49 6.67 -23.65
C LEU A 24 33.02 5.58 -22.72
N ILE A 25 33.18 5.89 -21.43
CA ILE A 25 33.15 4.87 -20.41
C ILE A 25 31.75 4.31 -20.57
N ARG A 26 31.63 3.23 -21.34
CA ARG A 26 30.42 2.42 -21.38
C ARG A 26 30.26 1.94 -19.96
N PHE A 27 29.46 2.66 -19.18
CA PHE A 27 28.97 2.17 -17.91
C PHE A 27 28.01 1.04 -18.27
N THR A 28 28.55 -0.14 -18.55
CA THR A 28 27.74 -1.35 -18.66
C THR A 28 27.05 -1.48 -17.31
N PRO A 29 25.71 -1.34 -17.23
CA PRO A 29 25.03 -1.58 -15.98
C PRO A 29 25.29 -3.04 -15.67
N ASN A 30 26.08 -3.31 -14.62
CA ASN A 30 26.31 -4.66 -14.16
C ASN A 30 24.94 -5.23 -13.76
N GLU A 31 24.44 -6.17 -14.55
CA GLU A 31 23.04 -6.60 -14.63
C GLU A 31 22.58 -7.45 -13.42
N ARG A 32 23.25 -7.31 -12.26
CA ARG A 32 22.98 -8.11 -11.05
C ARG A 32 23.17 -7.37 -9.72
N TYR A 33 22.95 -6.06 -9.67
CA TYR A 33 22.75 -5.41 -8.37
C TYR A 33 21.24 -5.40 -8.06
N VAL A 34 20.75 -6.47 -7.44
CA VAL A 34 19.46 -6.39 -6.76
C VAL A 34 19.60 -5.30 -5.70
N ASP A 35 18.81 -4.24 -5.79
CA ASP A 35 18.74 -3.15 -4.80
C ASP A 35 18.10 -3.66 -3.50
N VAL A 36 18.69 -4.70 -2.91
CA VAL A 36 18.33 -5.19 -1.59
C VAL A 36 19.04 -4.35 -0.54
N ALA A 37 18.37 -4.14 0.59
CA ALA A 37 18.86 -3.27 1.63
C ALA A 37 20.22 -3.73 2.18
N ASN A 38 21.29 -3.00 1.82
CA ASN A 38 22.67 -3.40 2.11
C ASN A 38 23.13 -3.02 3.54
N ILE A 39 22.34 -2.18 4.23
CA ILE A 39 22.62 -1.76 5.61
C ILE A 39 22.10 -2.82 6.60
N LYS A 40 22.96 -3.29 7.51
CA LYS A 40 22.64 -4.34 8.51
C LYS A 40 21.34 -4.07 9.29
N SER A 41 21.05 -2.80 9.60
CA SER A 41 19.82 -2.40 10.28
C SER A 41 18.56 -2.68 9.45
N GLN A 42 18.61 -2.46 8.14
CA GLN A 42 17.48 -2.69 7.24
C GLN A 42 17.21 -4.17 7.00
N ILE A 43 18.26 -4.99 6.87
CA ILE A 43 18.12 -6.47 6.80
C ILE A 43 17.37 -6.97 8.05
N LYS A 44 17.70 -6.43 9.23
CA LYS A 44 16.99 -6.74 10.48
C LYS A 44 15.52 -6.28 10.45
N ARG A 45 15.24 -5.07 9.95
CA ARG A 45 13.87 -4.55 9.83
C ARG A 45 13.03 -5.40 8.89
N ASN A 46 13.57 -5.81 7.74
CA ASN A 46 12.88 -6.70 6.79
C ASN A 46 12.44 -8.01 7.45
N LYS A 47 13.36 -8.67 8.18
CA LYS A 47 13.04 -9.92 8.92
C LYS A 47 11.95 -9.73 9.98
N THR A 48 11.95 -8.59 10.69
CA THR A 48 10.92 -8.30 11.70
C THR A 48 9.57 -7.96 11.04
N ASN A 49 9.60 -7.19 9.95
CA ASN A 49 8.42 -6.78 9.20
C ASN A 49 7.72 -7.99 8.58
N GLU A 50 8.46 -8.95 8.05
CA GLU A 50 7.92 -10.19 7.50
C GLU A 50 7.16 -11.00 8.55
N LYS A 51 7.76 -11.21 9.73
CA LYS A 51 7.09 -11.88 10.86
C LYS A 51 5.83 -11.15 11.32
N ALA A 52 5.86 -9.82 11.37
CA ALA A 52 4.68 -9.01 11.70
C ALA A 52 3.62 -9.09 10.60
N HIS A 53 4.04 -9.10 9.34
CA HIS A 53 3.17 -9.20 8.18
C HIS A 53 2.40 -10.52 8.15
N GLU A 54 3.06 -11.65 8.38
CA GLU A 54 2.44 -12.98 8.44
C GLU A 54 1.35 -13.05 9.52
N ARG A 55 1.64 -12.57 10.73
CA ARG A 55 0.67 -12.50 11.84
C ARG A 55 -0.52 -11.62 11.48
N ASN A 56 -0.26 -10.44 10.93
CA ASN A 56 -1.30 -9.49 10.53
C ASN A 56 -2.15 -10.04 9.38
N LYS A 57 -1.54 -10.77 8.44
CA LYS A 57 -2.22 -11.44 7.34
C LYS A 57 -3.20 -12.50 7.86
N ALA A 58 -2.76 -13.36 8.79
CA ALA A 58 -3.60 -14.38 9.41
C ALA A 58 -4.78 -13.77 10.20
N VAL A 59 -4.55 -12.69 10.95
CA VAL A 59 -5.64 -12.01 11.68
C VAL A 59 -6.62 -11.36 10.69
N LYS A 60 -6.12 -10.66 9.67
CA LYS A 60 -6.96 -9.98 8.68
C LYS A 60 -7.78 -10.97 7.85
N SER A 61 -7.22 -12.12 7.45
CA SER A 61 -7.96 -13.15 6.73
C SER A 61 -9.06 -13.74 7.61
N GLY A 62 -8.76 -14.08 8.86
CA GLY A 62 -9.75 -14.58 9.81
C GLY A 62 -10.91 -13.61 10.03
N LEU A 63 -10.63 -12.30 10.18
CA LEU A 63 -11.67 -11.28 10.29
C LEU A 63 -12.58 -11.22 9.05
N LYS A 64 -12.00 -11.29 7.85
CA LYS A 64 -12.78 -11.28 6.60
C LYS A 64 -13.72 -12.48 6.52
N THR A 65 -13.27 -13.66 6.94
CA THR A 65 -14.09 -14.87 6.94
C THR A 65 -15.30 -14.75 7.86
N GLU A 66 -15.11 -14.21 9.07
CA GLU A 66 -16.21 -14.05 10.04
C GLU A 66 -17.25 -13.05 9.56
N VAL A 67 -16.80 -11.93 8.98
CA VAL A 67 -17.70 -10.94 8.38
C VAL A 67 -18.43 -11.52 7.15
N ARG A 68 -17.79 -12.41 6.40
CA ARG A 68 -18.45 -13.12 5.30
C ARG A 68 -19.52 -14.07 5.84
N ARG A 69 -19.21 -14.86 6.87
CA ARG A 69 -20.15 -15.77 7.53
C ARG A 69 -21.38 -15.03 8.08
N THR A 70 -21.21 -13.86 8.68
CA THR A 70 -22.35 -13.05 9.13
C THR A 70 -23.23 -12.62 7.96
N ARG A 71 -22.63 -12.23 6.82
CA ARG A 71 -23.37 -11.83 5.62
C ARG A 71 -24.10 -12.99 4.96
N GLU A 72 -23.48 -14.17 4.94
CA GLU A 72 -24.10 -15.41 4.44
C GLU A 72 -25.32 -15.80 5.30
N ALA A 73 -25.20 -15.72 6.64
CA ALA A 73 -26.33 -15.97 7.55
C ALA A 73 -27.46 -14.95 7.36
N ILE A 74 -27.10 -13.68 7.10
CA ILE A 74 -28.09 -12.62 6.80
C ILE A 74 -28.81 -12.92 5.48
N ALA A 75 -28.09 -13.32 4.44
CA ALA A 75 -28.67 -13.69 3.15
C ALA A 75 -29.59 -14.91 3.23
N ALA A 76 -29.34 -15.83 4.17
CA ALA A 76 -30.19 -16.98 4.43
C ALA A 76 -31.47 -16.64 5.23
N GLY A 77 -31.59 -15.43 5.81
CA GLY A 77 -32.78 -14.97 6.52
C GLY A 77 -32.95 -15.51 7.95
N ASP A 78 -31.93 -16.17 8.50
CA ASP A 78 -32.02 -16.84 9.81
C ASP A 78 -31.52 -15.92 10.95
N LYS A 79 -32.47 -15.25 11.64
CA LYS A 79 -32.15 -14.21 12.64
C LYS A 79 -31.32 -14.73 13.81
N ALA A 80 -31.64 -15.92 14.33
CA ALA A 80 -30.94 -16.49 15.48
C ALA A 80 -29.48 -16.86 15.13
N ALA A 81 -29.25 -17.33 13.90
CA ALA A 81 -27.91 -17.61 13.40
C ALA A 81 -27.11 -16.31 13.16
N ALA A 82 -27.77 -15.28 12.63
CA ALA A 82 -27.16 -13.98 12.38
C ALA A 82 -26.70 -13.28 13.67
N GLU A 83 -27.48 -13.31 14.74
CA GLU A 83 -27.12 -12.74 16.05
C GLU A 83 -25.91 -13.43 16.68
N LYS A 84 -25.87 -14.77 16.66
CA LYS A 84 -24.72 -15.55 17.15
C LYS A 84 -23.44 -15.26 16.36
N ALA A 85 -23.58 -15.14 15.04
CA ALA A 85 -22.46 -14.79 14.17
C ALA A 85 -21.99 -13.34 14.42
N LEU A 86 -22.90 -12.40 14.65
CA LEU A 86 -22.59 -11.01 14.98
C LEU A 86 -21.80 -10.90 16.29
N ALA A 87 -22.21 -11.61 17.34
CA ALA A 87 -21.50 -11.63 18.62
C ALA A 87 -20.05 -12.14 18.45
N THR A 88 -19.88 -13.20 17.66
CA THR A 88 -18.57 -13.79 17.37
C THR A 88 -17.69 -12.84 16.56
N ALA A 89 -18.24 -12.22 15.52
CA ALA A 89 -17.55 -11.24 14.68
C ALA A 89 -17.13 -10.00 15.49
N SER A 90 -18.00 -9.50 16.36
CA SER A 90 -17.74 -8.33 17.22
C SER A 90 -16.60 -8.62 18.18
N LYS A 91 -16.62 -9.77 18.87
CA LYS A 91 -15.54 -10.20 19.76
C LYS A 91 -14.20 -10.33 19.04
N LYS A 92 -14.20 -10.82 17.80
CA LYS A 92 -12.96 -10.95 17.01
C LYS A 92 -12.44 -9.59 16.51
N LEU A 93 -13.33 -8.67 16.15
CA LEU A 93 -12.95 -7.30 15.78
C LEU A 93 -12.30 -6.58 16.96
N ASP A 94 -12.87 -6.66 18.16
CA ASP A 94 -12.32 -6.01 19.36
C ASP A 94 -10.96 -6.60 19.75
N LYS A 95 -10.80 -7.93 19.66
CA LYS A 95 -9.49 -8.57 19.85
C LYS A 95 -8.43 -8.11 18.83
N ALA A 96 -8.83 -7.77 17.61
CA ALA A 96 -7.92 -7.29 16.59
C ALA A 96 -7.48 -5.84 16.83
N VAL A 97 -8.34 -5.02 17.47
CA VAL A 97 -7.98 -3.69 17.97
C VAL A 97 -6.96 -3.80 19.10
N SER A 98 -7.20 -4.67 20.09
CA SER A 98 -6.25 -4.86 21.20
C SER A 98 -4.88 -5.35 20.74
N LYS A 99 -4.81 -6.06 19.61
CA LYS A 99 -3.55 -6.51 18.98
C LYS A 99 -2.91 -5.48 18.04
N GLY A 100 -3.53 -4.31 17.87
CA GLY A 100 -3.05 -3.24 16.99
C GLY A 100 -3.11 -3.58 15.49
N VAL A 101 -3.89 -4.59 15.09
CA VAL A 101 -3.97 -5.02 13.68
C VAL A 101 -4.92 -4.14 12.86
N ILE A 102 -5.95 -3.62 13.52
CA ILE A 102 -6.93 -2.68 12.96
C ILE A 102 -7.14 -1.51 13.93
N HIS A 103 -7.44 -0.33 13.38
CA HIS A 103 -7.76 0.85 14.17
C HIS A 103 -9.17 0.74 14.80
N GLU A 104 -9.41 1.39 15.94
CA GLU A 104 -10.70 1.38 16.63
C GLU A 104 -11.87 1.86 15.76
N ASN A 105 -11.69 2.96 15.02
CA ASN A 105 -12.67 3.47 14.05
C ASN A 105 -12.98 2.45 12.95
N GLN A 106 -11.97 1.72 12.49
CA GLN A 106 -12.19 0.68 11.48
C GLN A 106 -13.02 -0.49 12.05
N ALA A 107 -12.77 -0.87 13.31
CA ALA A 107 -13.58 -1.87 13.99
C ALA A 107 -15.01 -1.36 14.23
N ALA A 108 -15.18 -0.12 14.70
CA ALA A 108 -16.48 0.50 14.96
C ALA A 108 -17.34 0.58 13.69
N ASN A 109 -16.75 1.03 12.57
CA ASN A 109 -17.45 1.09 11.27
C ASN A 109 -17.93 -0.29 10.82
N ARG A 110 -17.09 -1.33 10.98
CA ARG A 110 -17.46 -2.71 10.63
C ARG A 110 -18.54 -3.29 11.53
N LYS A 111 -18.44 -3.05 12.86
CA LYS A 111 -19.47 -3.45 13.82
C LYS A 111 -20.82 -2.81 13.50
N SER A 112 -20.82 -1.49 13.26
CA SER A 112 -22.03 -0.74 12.89
C SER A 112 -22.65 -1.25 11.60
N ALA A 113 -21.85 -1.50 10.56
CA ALA A 113 -22.35 -1.99 9.28
C ALA A 113 -23.05 -3.35 9.40
N ILE A 114 -22.46 -4.31 10.13
CA ILE A 114 -23.05 -5.64 10.31
C ILE A 114 -24.28 -5.58 11.21
N ALA A 115 -24.24 -4.79 12.28
CA ALA A 115 -25.38 -4.61 13.18
C ALA A 115 -26.61 -4.02 12.46
N LYS A 116 -26.40 -3.02 11.59
CA LYS A 116 -27.48 -2.46 10.76
C LYS A 116 -28.10 -3.50 9.82
N GLN A 117 -27.27 -4.38 9.24
CA GLN A 117 -27.75 -5.43 8.34
C GLN A 117 -28.54 -6.51 9.09
N VAL A 118 -28.12 -6.88 10.31
CA VAL A 118 -28.89 -7.83 11.14
C VAL A 118 -30.19 -7.21 11.63
N ALA A 119 -30.18 -5.93 12.02
CA ALA A 119 -31.39 -5.23 12.47
C ALA A 119 -32.42 -4.97 11.34
N ALA A 120 -31.97 -4.99 10.08
CA ALA A 120 -32.83 -4.80 8.91
C ALA A 120 -33.55 -6.09 8.45
N LEU A 121 -33.20 -7.24 9.02
CA LEU A 121 -33.90 -8.52 8.83
C LEU A 121 -35.08 -8.66 9.78
#